data_AF-A0A950RPP3-F1
#
_entry.id   AF-A0A950RPP3-F1
#
_cell.length_a   1.000
_cell.length_b   1.000
_cell.length_c   1.000
_cell.angle_alpha   90.00
_cell.angle_beta   90.00
_cell.angle_gamma   90.00
#
_symmetry.space_group_name_H-M   'P 1'
#
loop_
_entity.id
_entity.type
_entity.pdbx_description
1 polymer ?
#
loop_
_entity_poly.entity_id
_entity_poly.type
_entity_poly.pdbx_seq_one_letter_code
_entity_poly.pdbx_strand_id
1 'polypeptide(L)' 'MTGVRPGPPADEAAARQRGLLFGSFEHIRDQVAELSAAGVQRVMLGWPNFDDLDGIRALARALSG' A
#
# COMPACT_ATOMS: atom_id res chain seq x y z
N MET A 1 16.59 19.66 8.43
CA MET A 1 16.40 18.45 9.25
C MET A 1 16.11 17.30 8.31
N THR A 2 17.11 16.45 8.02
CA THR A 2 16.93 15.29 7.14
C THR A 2 16.14 14.24 7.91
N GLY A 3 14.84 14.17 7.67
CA GLY A 3 14.01 13.08 8.19
C GLY A 3 14.48 11.78 7.55
N VAL A 4 15.25 10.99 8.28
CA VAL A 4 15.52 9.59 7.91
C VAL A 4 14.15 8.93 7.84
N ARG A 5 13.68 8.62 6.61
CA ARG A 5 12.47 7.81 6.46
C ARG A 5 12.76 6.50 7.20
N PRO A 6 11.91 6.12 8.17
CA PRO A 6 12.13 4.87 8.85
C PRO A 6 12.09 3.72 7.84
N GLY A 7 12.88 2.68 8.11
CA GLY A 7 12.90 1.46 7.31
C GLY A 7 11.52 0.82 7.17
N PRO A 8 11.38 -0.18 6.28
CA PRO A 8 10.12 -0.86 6.06
C PRO A 8 9.52 -1.35 7.38
N PRO A 9 8.19 -1.28 7.56
CA PRO A 9 7.54 -1.79 8.76
C PRO A 9 7.88 -3.27 8.96
N ALA A 10 8.09 -3.68 10.21
CA ALA A 10 8.44 -5.06 10.55
C ALA A 10 7.29 -6.05 10.28
N ASP A 11 6.05 -5.57 10.40
CA ASP A 11 4.83 -6.33 10.21
C ASP A 11 3.66 -5.43 9.75
N GLU A 12 2.50 -6.04 9.51
CA GLU A 12 1.29 -5.35 9.06
C GLU A 12 0.76 -4.34 10.10
N ALA A 13 0.85 -4.66 11.39
CA ALA A 13 0.39 -3.76 12.46
C ALA A 13 1.18 -2.45 12.45
N ALA A 14 2.51 -2.52 12.31
CA ALA A 14 3.38 -1.36 12.16
C ALA A 14 3.13 -0.60 10.83
N ALA A 15 2.74 -1.30 9.76
CA ALA A 15 2.37 -0.69 8.49
C ALA A 15 1.06 0.11 8.61
N ARG A 16 0.01 -0.47 9.21
CA ARG A 16 -1.28 0.18 9.45
C ARG A 16 -1.16 1.44 10.30
N GLN A 17 -0.35 1.43 11.35
CA GLN A 17 -0.08 2.63 12.17
C GLN A 17 0.54 3.78 11.37
N ARG A 18 1.22 3.47 10.25
CA ARG A 18 1.84 4.45 9.35
C ARG A 18 0.96 4.81 8.15
N GLY A 19 -0.26 4.27 8.06
CA GLY A 19 -1.14 4.45 6.90
C GLY A 19 -0.60 3.78 5.63
N LEU A 20 0.21 2.73 5.78
CA LEU A 20 0.75 1.95 4.67
C LEU A 20 -0.12 0.72 4.43
N LEU A 21 -0.34 0.39 3.16
CA LEU A 21 -0.90 -0.90 2.75
C LEU A 21 0.21 -1.94 2.72
N PHE A 22 -0.04 -3.13 3.26
CA PHE A 22 0.98 -4.18 3.40
C PHE A 22 0.38 -5.58 3.21
N GLY A 23 1.08 -6.46 2.49
CA GLY A 23 0.64 -7.84 2.24
C GLY A 23 0.62 -8.22 0.75
N SER A 24 -0.08 -9.31 0.42
CA SER A 24 -0.33 -9.72 -0.96
C SER A 24 -1.24 -8.75 -1.70
N PHE A 25 -1.30 -8.82 -3.03
CA PHE A 25 -2.18 -7.94 -3.81
C PHE A 25 -3.67 -8.10 -3.47
N GLU A 26 -4.13 -9.32 -3.19
CA GLU A 26 -5.50 -9.57 -2.73
C GLU A 26 -5.76 -8.89 -1.38
N HIS A 27 -4.81 -9.00 -0.45
CA HIS A 27 -4.93 -8.34 0.85
C HIS A 27 -4.93 -6.82 0.72
N ILE A 28 -4.13 -6.27 -0.20
CA ILE A 28 -4.14 -4.83 -0.50
C ILE A 28 -5.50 -4.40 -1.08
N ARG A 29 -6.12 -5.20 -1.95
CA ARG A 29 -7.46 -4.92 -2.48
C ARG A 29 -8.50 -4.86 -1.36
N ASP A 30 -8.46 -5.79 -0.42
CA ASP A 30 -9.38 -5.83 0.71
C ASP A 30 -9.19 -4.60 1.62
N GLN A 31 -7.94 -4.20 1.88
CA GLN A 31 -7.65 -2.98 2.64
C GLN A 31 -8.15 -1.70 1.91
N VAL A 32 -8.05 -1.63 0.58
CA VAL A 32 -8.60 -0.52 -0.20
C VAL A 32 -10.14 -0.49 -0.12
N ALA A 33 -10.79 -1.65 -0.13
CA ALA A 33 -12.24 -1.76 0.04
C ALA A 33 -12.68 -1.27 1.44
N GLU A 34 -11.95 -1.62 2.50
CA GLU A 34 -12.19 -1.12 3.87
C GLU A 34 -12.08 0.42 3.93
N LEU A 35 -11.03 0.99 3.31
CA LEU A 35 -10.85 2.44 3.24
C LEU A 35 -11.99 3.12 2.48
N SER A 36 -12.42 2.53 1.36
CA SER A 36 -13.56 3.04 0.59
C SER A 36 -14.85 2.99 1.41
N ALA A 37 -15.10 1.90 2.16
CA ALA A 37 -16.26 1.77 3.03
C ALA A 37 -16.26 2.80 4.18
N ALA A 38 -15.08 3.21 4.63
CA ALA A 38 -14.90 4.30 5.59
C ALA A 38 -15.03 5.72 4.97
N GLY A 39 -15.34 5.84 3.68
CA GLY A 39 -15.55 7.11 2.98
C GLY A 39 -14.28 7.73 2.38
N VAL A 40 -13.16 7.01 2.35
CA VAL A 40 -11.94 7.47 1.67
C VAL A 40 -12.16 7.42 0.17
N GLN A 41 -12.13 8.58 -0.49
CA GLN A 41 -12.39 8.69 -1.93
C GLN A 41 -11.14 8.50 -2.80
N ARG A 42 -9.94 8.65 -2.23
CA ARG A 42 -8.68 8.53 -2.97
C ARG A 42 -7.59 7.97 -2.07
N VAL A 43 -6.88 6.98 -2.58
CA VAL A 43 -5.68 6.40 -1.97
C VAL A 43 -4.49 6.68 -2.88
N MET A 44 -3.41 7.24 -2.32
CA MET A 44 -2.14 7.41 -3.03
C MET A 44 -1.20 6.28 -2.61
N LEU A 45 -0.82 5.45 -3.57
CA LEU A 45 0.03 4.28 -3.32
C LEU A 45 1.50 4.70 -3.36
N GLY A 46 2.16 4.67 -2.20
CA GLY A 46 3.60 4.88 -2.12
C GLY A 46 4.35 3.59 -2.45
N TRP A 47 4.99 3.54 -3.62
CA TRP A 47 5.80 2.39 -4.04
C TRP A 47 7.29 2.69 -3.80
N PRO A 48 7.97 2.01 -2.86
CA PRO A 48 9.33 2.37 -2.46
C PRO A 48 10.39 1.98 -3.50
N ASN A 49 10.12 0.97 -4.33
CA ASN A 49 11.04 0.49 -5.36
C ASN A 49 10.54 0.85 -6.77
N PHE A 50 10.84 2.06 -7.23
CA PHE A 50 10.31 2.60 -8.49
C PHE A 50 10.70 1.79 -9.74
N ASP A 51 11.76 1.00 -9.67
CA ASP A 51 12.21 0.16 -10.79
C ASP A 51 11.43 -1.16 -10.91
N ASP A 52 10.61 -1.52 -9.92
CA ASP A 52 9.76 -2.72 -9.95
C ASP A 52 8.46 -2.48 -10.73
N LEU A 53 8.60 -2.29 -12.04
CA LEU A 53 7.48 -2.07 -12.95
C LEU A 53 6.55 -3.29 -13.05
N ASP A 54 7.08 -4.50 -12.85
CA ASP A 54 6.28 -5.73 -12.90
C ASP A 54 5.39 -5.87 -11.67
N GLY A 55 5.90 -5.53 -10.48
CA GLY A 55 5.10 -5.43 -9.27
C GLY A 55 3.99 -4.37 -9.39
N ILE A 56 4.29 -3.21 -9.96
CA ILE A 56 3.28 -2.17 -10.22
C ILE A 56 2.21 -2.66 -11.20
N ARG A 57 2.61 -3.33 -12.29
CA ARG A 57 1.66 -3.92 -13.26
C ARG A 57 0.78 -4.98 -12.62
N ALA A 58 1.34 -5.83 -11.77
CA ALA A 58 0.59 -6.87 -11.07
C ALA A 58 -0.40 -6.28 -10.07
N LEU A 59 0.00 -5.24 -9.31
CA LEU A 59 -0.91 -4.51 -8.43
C LEU A 59 -2.07 -3.87 -9.20
N ALA A 60 -1.78 -3.19 -10.32
CA ALA A 60 -2.80 -2.56 -11.14
C ALA A 60 -3.85 -3.57 -11.63
N ARG A 61 -3.40 -4.75 -12.07
CA ARG A 61 -4.30 -5.85 -12.47
C ARG A 61 -5.15 -6.37 -11.32
N ALA A 62 -4.57 -6.52 -10.13
CA ALA A 62 -5.29 -7.00 -8.96
C ALA A 62 -6.36 -6.01 -8.46
N LEU A 63 -6.11 -4.70 -8.58
CA LEU A 63 -7.06 -3.66 -8.18
C LEU A 63 -8.14 -3.35 -9.22
N SER A 64 -7.90 -3.67 -10.50
CA SER A 64 -8.85 -3.42 -11.60
C SER A 64 -9.72 -4.63 -11.94
N GLY A 65 -9.53 -5.76 -11.22
CA GLY A 65 -10.26 -7.01 -11.43
C GLY A 65 -11.73 -6.92 -11.06
#